data_AF-A0A6P0MTR9-F1
#
_entry.id   AF-A0A6P0MTR9-F1
#
_cell.length_a   1.000
_cell.length_b   1.000
_cell.length_c   1.000
_cell.angle_alpha   90.00
_cell.angle_beta   90.00
_cell.angle_gamma   90.00
#
_symmetry.space_group_name_H-M   'P 1'
#
loop_
_entity.id
_entity.type
_entity.pdbx_description
1 polymer ?
#
loop_
_entity_poly.entity_id
_entity_poly.type
_entity_poly.pdbx_seq_one_letter_code
_entity_poly.pdbx_strand_id
1 'polypeptide(L)'
;MIPIVNSMLSIPLPEPIPPLLATATEAEYSPIVLTGVLLTLVVIYITSKLGGELSKRLDLPPVLGELVGGVVVGVSALHLLMFPENGALATDSVIM
;
A
#
# COMPACT_ATOMS: atom_id res chain seq x y z
N MET A 1 -46.12 -48.93 9.28
CA MET A 1 -46.43 -47.76 8.43
C MET A 1 -46.12 -46.47 9.20
N ILE A 2 -44.84 -46.12 9.35
CA ILE A 2 -44.40 -44.80 9.85
C ILE A 2 -43.03 -44.44 9.21
N PRO A 3 -42.98 -43.91 7.97
CA PRO A 3 -41.79 -43.21 7.50
C PRO A 3 -42.06 -41.71 7.20
N ILE A 4 -43.27 -41.20 7.45
CA ILE A 4 -43.68 -39.88 6.96
C ILE A 4 -43.31 -38.74 7.93
N VAL A 5 -43.14 -39.01 9.23
CA VAL A 5 -42.90 -37.95 10.23
C VAL A 5 -41.47 -37.37 10.15
N ASN A 6 -40.48 -38.14 9.69
CA ASN A 6 -39.09 -37.68 9.68
C ASN A 6 -38.74 -36.73 8.52
N SER A 7 -39.68 -36.48 7.60
CA SER A 7 -39.45 -35.66 6.40
C SER A 7 -39.95 -34.21 6.53
N MET A 8 -40.52 -33.82 7.68
CA MET A 8 -41.10 -32.48 7.93
C MET A 8 -40.29 -31.62 8.91
N LEU A 9 -39.09 -32.06 9.30
CA LEU A 9 -38.20 -31.34 10.23
C LEU A 9 -36.89 -30.86 9.59
N SER A 10 -36.88 -30.74 8.26
CA SER A 10 -35.79 -30.13 7.49
C SER A 10 -36.17 -28.70 7.14
N ILE A 11 -36.28 -27.83 8.14
CA ILE A 11 -36.29 -26.38 7.92
C ILE A 11 -34.86 -26.01 7.51
N PRO A 12 -34.63 -25.44 6.32
CA PRO A 12 -33.32 -24.87 6.00
C PRO A 12 -33.09 -23.71 6.95
N LEU A 13 -32.11 -23.84 7.85
CA LEU A 13 -31.58 -22.70 8.58
C LEU A 13 -31.13 -21.65 7.54
N PRO A 14 -31.51 -20.36 7.68
CA PRO A 14 -30.97 -19.33 6.81
C PRO A 14 -29.45 -19.35 6.92
N GLU A 15 -28.78 -19.48 5.78
CA GLU A 15 -27.32 -19.43 5.69
C GLU A 15 -26.81 -18.16 6.37
N PRO A 16 -25.66 -18.21 7.05
CA PRO A 16 -25.04 -17.02 7.63
C PRO A 16 -24.78 -16.02 6.51
N ILE A 17 -25.47 -14.88 6.58
CA ILE A 17 -25.31 -13.74 5.69
C ILE A 17 -23.82 -13.32 5.77
N PRO A 18 -23.06 -13.32 4.66
CA PRO A 18 -21.68 -12.83 4.68
C PRO A 18 -21.68 -11.37 5.16
N PRO A 19 -20.65 -10.95 5.92
CA PRO A 19 -20.68 -9.66 6.60
C PRO A 19 -20.74 -8.52 5.58
N LEU A 20 -21.83 -7.77 5.62
CA LEU A 20 -22.08 -6.52 4.89
C LEU A 20 -21.19 -5.35 5.38
N LEU A 21 -20.02 -5.66 5.96
CA LEU A 21 -19.11 -4.71 6.61
C LEU A 21 -17.80 -4.51 5.82
N ALA A 22 -17.65 -5.13 4.65
CA ALA A 22 -16.49 -4.93 3.78
C ALA A 22 -16.53 -3.62 2.95
N THR A 23 -17.17 -2.56 3.47
CA THR A 23 -17.22 -1.22 2.86
C THR A 23 -16.55 -0.15 3.75
N ALA A 24 -15.85 -0.54 4.81
CA ALA A 24 -15.24 0.40 5.76
C ALA A 24 -13.74 0.69 5.51
N THR A 25 -13.17 0.31 4.36
CA THR A 25 -11.72 0.41 4.14
C THR A 25 -11.29 1.38 3.05
N GLU A 26 -12.18 2.13 2.39
CA GLU A 26 -11.75 3.07 1.34
C GLU A 26 -11.62 4.51 1.88
N ALA A 27 -12.56 4.94 2.74
CA ALA A 27 -12.61 6.32 3.25
C ALA A 27 -11.55 6.63 4.32
N GLU A 28 -11.14 5.64 5.12
CA GLU A 28 -10.21 5.85 6.25
C GLU A 28 -8.73 5.89 5.83
N TYR A 29 -8.40 5.39 4.63
CA TYR A 29 -7.02 5.39 4.12
C TYR A 29 -6.66 6.69 3.37
N SER A 30 -7.65 7.51 3.02
CA SER A 30 -7.43 8.78 2.31
C SER A 30 -6.43 9.73 3.02
N PRO A 31 -6.51 9.93 4.35
CA PRO A 31 -5.51 10.71 5.09
C PRO A 31 -4.13 10.04 5.10
N ILE A 32 -4.08 8.71 5.23
CA ILE A 32 -2.82 7.94 5.29
C ILE A 32 -2.04 8.07 3.98
N VAL A 33 -2.73 8.00 2.84
CA VAL A 33 -2.13 8.15 1.51
C VAL A 33 -1.59 9.56 1.33
N LEU A 34 -2.38 10.59 1.70
CA LEU A 34 -1.95 11.98 1.62
C LEU A 34 -0.71 12.21 2.50
N THR A 35 -0.71 11.72 3.74
CA THR A 35 0.45 11.80 4.63
C THR A 35 1.66 11.10 4.03
N GLY A 36 1.49 9.91 3.45
CA GLY A 36 2.55 9.18 2.75
C GLY A 36 3.14 9.98 1.58
N VAL A 37 2.29 10.58 0.75
CA VAL A 37 2.72 11.42 -0.38
C VAL A 37 3.47 12.66 0.11
N LEU A 38 2.95 13.39 1.09
CA LEU A 38 3.63 14.57 1.62
C LEU A 38 4.96 14.23 2.28
N LEU A 39 5.01 13.15 3.07
CA LEU A 39 6.25 12.66 3.66
C LEU A 39 7.28 12.34 2.58
N THR A 40 6.85 11.66 1.51
CA THR A 40 7.70 11.31 0.38
C THR A 40 8.24 12.55 -0.34
N LEU A 41 7.39 13.55 -0.60
CA LEU A 41 7.82 14.81 -1.20
C LEU A 41 8.82 15.57 -0.32
N VAL A 42 8.63 15.57 1.00
CA VAL A 42 9.59 16.18 1.94
C VAL A 42 10.93 15.45 1.87
N VAL A 43 10.94 14.12 1.90
CA VAL A 43 12.19 13.32 1.83
C VAL A 43 12.92 13.54 0.50
N ILE A 44 12.22 13.54 -0.63
CA ILE A 44 12.79 13.82 -1.95
C ILE A 44 13.37 15.24 -1.97
N TYR A 45 12.62 16.23 -1.50
CA TYR A 45 13.06 17.63 -1.48
C TYR A 45 14.36 17.81 -0.68
N ILE A 46 14.41 17.26 0.54
CA ILE A 46 15.59 17.36 1.39
C ILE A 46 16.79 16.71 0.72
N THR A 47 16.60 15.53 0.12
CA THR A 47 17.70 14.79 -0.49
C THR A 47 18.19 15.45 -1.78
N SER A 48 17.28 15.96 -2.62
CA SER A 48 17.65 16.69 -3.84
C SER A 48 18.37 18.00 -3.50
N LYS A 49 17.89 18.75 -2.49
CA LYS A 49 18.55 19.99 -2.06
C LYS A 49 19.94 19.73 -1.47
N LEU A 50 20.08 18.68 -0.67
CA LEU A 50 21.36 18.28 -0.09
C LEU A 50 22.33 17.79 -1.18
N GLY A 51 21.84 16.98 -2.13
CA GLY A 51 22.63 16.47 -3.25
C GLY A 51 23.11 17.58 -4.19
N GLY A 52 22.23 18.53 -4.53
CA GLY A 52 22.59 19.68 -5.37
C GLY A 52 23.62 20.59 -4.71
N GLU A 53 23.52 20.81 -3.41
CA GLU A 53 24.50 21.59 -2.65
C GLU A 53 25.84 20.84 -2.50
N LEU A 54 25.82 19.51 -2.35
CA LEU A 54 27.03 18.70 -2.36
C LEU A 54 27.74 18.73 -3.72
N SER A 55 26.99 18.73 -4.83
CA SER A 55 27.59 18.84 -6.17
C SER A 55 28.27 20.19 -6.40
N LYS A 56 27.70 21.29 -5.89
CA LYS A 56 28.38 22.60 -5.93
C LYS A 56 29.72 22.60 -5.20
N ARG A 57 29.83 21.86 -4.09
CA ARG A 57 31.10 21.73 -3.35
C ARG A 57 32.16 20.93 -4.08
N LEU A 58 31.77 20.17 -5.10
CA LEU A 58 32.65 19.36 -5.94
C LEU A 58 32.89 19.99 -7.32
N ASP A 59 32.50 21.26 -7.51
CA ASP A 59 32.56 21.97 -8.81
C ASP A 59 31.76 21.29 -9.94
N LEU A 60 30.76 20.46 -9.58
CA LEU A 60 29.88 19.78 -10.53
C LEU A 60 28.58 20.57 -10.76
N PRO A 61 27.93 20.40 -11.92
CA PRO A 61 26.60 20.97 -12.15
C PRO A 61 25.62 20.50 -11.05
N PRO A 62 24.89 21.42 -10.38
CA PRO A 62 23.99 21.08 -9.26
C PRO A 62 22.93 20.03 -9.63
N VAL A 63 22.49 20.06 -10.88
CA VAL A 63 21.48 19.15 -11.45
C VAL A 63 21.90 17.69 -11.30
N LEU A 64 23.21 17.36 -11.39
CA LEU A 64 23.68 15.99 -11.21
C LEU A 64 23.49 15.52 -9.77
N GLY A 65 23.76 16.38 -8.80
CA GLY A 65 23.55 16.09 -7.38
C GLY A 65 22.08 15.93 -7.01
N GLU A 66 21.22 16.76 -7.60
CA GLU A 66 19.77 16.65 -7.43
C GLU A 66 19.24 15.32 -7.98
N LEU A 67 19.71 14.91 -9.17
CA LEU A 67 19.36 13.64 -9.80
C LEU A 67 19.88 12.44 -9.03
N VAL A 68 21.15 12.44 -8.60
CA VAL A 68 21.73 11.36 -7.80
C VAL A 68 20.99 11.24 -6.46
N GLY A 69 20.69 12.37 -5.81
CA GLY A 69 19.88 12.38 -4.59
C GLY A 69 18.49 11.77 -4.80
N GLY A 70 17.84 12.10 -5.92
CA GLY A 70 16.56 11.51 -6.31
C GLY A 70 16.65 10.00 -6.62
N VAL A 71 17.71 9.54 -7.28
CA VAL A 71 17.94 8.12 -7.62
C VAL A 71 18.20 7.29 -6.36
N VAL A 72 18.94 7.83 -5.39
CA VAL A 72 19.20 7.16 -4.10
C VAL A 72 17.89 6.97 -3.31
N VAL A 73 17.01 7.96 -3.30
CA VAL A 73 15.71 7.89 -2.59
C VAL A 73 14.65 7.12 -3.38
N GLY A 74 14.77 7.13 -4.70
CA GLY A 74 13.84 6.52 -5.64
C GLY A 74 13.76 5.00 -5.57
N VAL A 75 12.97 4.44 -6.49
CA VAL A 75 12.83 3.00 -6.71
C VAL A 75 14.16 2.31 -6.99
N SER A 76 15.15 3.05 -7.50
CA SER A 76 16.44 2.51 -7.91
C SER A 76 17.35 2.08 -6.74
N ALA A 77 17.09 2.52 -5.50
CA ALA A 77 17.93 2.14 -4.35
C ALA A 77 17.16 1.89 -3.05
N LEU A 78 16.23 2.77 -2.65
CA LEU A 78 15.50 2.66 -1.38
C LEU A 78 14.07 2.11 -1.53
N HIS A 79 13.55 1.92 -2.76
CA HIS A 79 12.19 1.41 -3.05
C HIS A 79 11.04 2.15 -2.33
N LEU A 80 11.30 3.32 -1.75
CA LEU A 80 10.33 4.10 -0.97
C LEU A 80 9.12 4.59 -1.78
N LEU A 81 9.24 4.55 -3.12
CA LEU A 81 8.24 5.03 -4.08
C LEU A 81 7.52 3.91 -4.84
N MET A 82 7.70 2.64 -4.46
CA MET A 82 6.86 1.57 -5.00
C MET A 82 5.47 1.70 -4.37
N PHE A 83 4.53 2.28 -5.11
CA PHE A 83 3.13 2.09 -4.80
C PHE A 83 2.82 0.60 -5.00
N PRO A 84 2.22 -0.09 -4.02
CA PRO A 84 1.81 -1.47 -4.21
C PRO A 84 0.86 -1.49 -5.41
N GLU A 85 1.34 -2.03 -6.53
CA GLU A 85 0.51 -2.37 -7.66
C GLU A 85 -0.51 -3.40 -7.13
N ASN A 86 -1.73 -2.92 -6.88
CA ASN A 86 -2.92 -3.73 -6.67
C ASN A 86 -2.73 -4.91 -5.72
N GLY A 87 -2.70 -4.59 -4.42
CA GLY A 87 -3.03 -5.48 -3.30
C GLY A 87 -2.32 -6.82 -3.32
N ALA A 88 -1.26 -6.96 -2.52
CA ALA A 88 -0.69 -8.26 -2.20
C ALA A 88 -1.84 -9.24 -1.85
N LEU A 89 -2.12 -10.17 -2.76
CA LEU A 89 -3.16 -11.16 -2.52
C LEU A 89 -2.62 -12.09 -1.43
N ALA A 90 -3.44 -12.30 -0.39
CA ALA A 90 -3.13 -13.15 0.74
C ALA A 90 -2.73 -14.61 0.37
N THR A 91 -2.87 -14.98 -0.89
CA THR A 91 -2.42 -16.25 -1.48
C THR A 91 -0.90 -16.45 -1.44
N ASP A 92 -0.10 -15.39 -1.28
CA ASP A 92 1.38 -15.48 -1.30
C ASP A 92 2.02 -15.69 0.10
N SER A 93 1.19 -15.87 1.14
CA SER A 93 1.67 -16.21 2.49
C SER A 93 1.73 -17.73 2.67
N VAL A 94 2.93 -18.26 2.92
CA VAL A 94 3.18 -19.70 3.21
C VAL A 94 2.86 -20.06 4.67
N ILE A 95 2.26 -19.14 5.43
CA ILE A 95 1.81 -19.37 6.82
C ILE A 95 0.32 -19.02 6.97
N MET A 96 -0.50 -19.39 5.98
CA MET A 96 -1.93 -19.66 6.18
C MET A 96 -2.35 -20.90 5.40
#